data_AF-A0A1Y2H3I3-F1
#
_entry.id   AF-A0A1Y2H3I3-F1
#
_cell.length_a   1.000
_cell.length_b   1.000
_cell.length_c   1.000
_cell.angle_alpha   90.00
_cell.angle_beta   90.00
_cell.angle_gamma   90.00
#
_symmetry.space_group_name_H-M   'P 1'
#
loop_
_entity.id
_entity.type
_entity.pdbx_description
1 polymer ?
#
loop_
_entity_poly.entity_id
_entity_poly.type
_entity_poly.pdbx_seq_one_letter_code
_entity_poly.pdbx_strand_id
1 'polypeptide(L)'
;MLCCIEVALFVMSRCPDAVHCEGVFSQVFQTKDLPPVNPSLSYIGTIERTTTTGSTSVISSSIGAVSFTKTTTTKTTVTCKHGPMECAGNTQQLCFKKYFPDHTIWVPFVVTMNTQNFQRIGEPQYAREIGEKVVKSHYSSSNTYDNEGKKDLLDKVDQCSSGQEGFDLLVESVEHTNHHGVSTSCTVFIDDRKRCVRDGGVWRECPEGSSVADFVRSIREAASHLRLSLTSSRLFRWRVIA
;
A
#
# COMPACT_ATOMS: atom_id res chain seq x y z
N MET A 1 9.92 -18.67 -0.25
CA MET A 1 9.30 -18.28 1.03
C MET A 1 7.80 -18.19 0.78
N LEU A 2 7.10 -19.32 0.82
CA LEU A 2 5.66 -19.43 0.56
C LEU A 2 4.99 -19.59 1.92
N CYS A 3 4.68 -18.50 2.62
CA CYS A 3 4.17 -18.62 4.00
C CYS A 3 2.87 -17.87 4.26
N CYS A 4 2.48 -16.90 3.43
CA CYS A 4 1.38 -16.01 3.79
C CYS A 4 0.36 -15.87 2.66
N ILE A 5 -0.91 -15.78 3.04
CA ILE A 5 -2.01 -15.42 2.14
C ILE A 5 -1.97 -13.92 1.89
N GLU A 6 -1.89 -13.52 0.63
CA GLU A 6 -1.96 -12.12 0.26
C GLU A 6 -3.39 -11.58 0.49
N VAL A 7 -3.47 -10.46 1.20
CA VAL A 7 -4.73 -9.73 1.41
C VAL A 7 -4.47 -8.28 1.00
N ALA A 8 -4.88 -7.95 -0.23
CA ALA A 8 -4.67 -6.64 -0.81
C ALA A 8 -5.95 -5.80 -0.72
N LEU A 9 -5.84 -4.60 -0.15
CA LEU A 9 -6.91 -3.60 -0.18
C LEU A 9 -6.55 -2.50 -1.18
N PHE A 10 -7.38 -2.35 -2.19
CA PHE A 10 -7.29 -1.26 -3.15
C PHE A 10 -8.19 -0.12 -2.67
N VAL A 11 -7.57 0.98 -2.26
CA VAL A 11 -8.21 2.03 -1.47
C VAL A 11 -7.81 3.43 -1.93
N MET A 12 -8.42 4.44 -1.30
CA MET A 12 -7.93 5.81 -1.32
C MET A 12 -8.01 6.37 0.10
N SER A 13 -6.96 7.06 0.56
CA SER A 13 -6.90 7.54 1.95
C SER A 13 -8.03 8.49 2.33
N ARG A 14 -8.60 9.23 1.39
CA ARG A 14 -9.75 10.13 1.60
C ARG A 14 -11.06 9.58 1.04
N CYS A 15 -11.27 8.26 1.17
CA CYS A 15 -12.52 7.61 0.80
C CYS A 15 -13.28 7.07 2.03
N PRO A 16 -14.53 7.47 2.29
CA PRO A 16 -15.32 6.94 3.41
C PRO A 16 -15.53 5.42 3.36
N ASP A 17 -15.64 4.82 2.18
CA ASP A 17 -15.75 3.37 2.02
C ASP A 17 -14.44 2.65 2.39
N ALA A 18 -13.28 3.27 2.13
CA ALA A 18 -11.99 2.75 2.60
C ALA A 18 -11.93 2.74 4.13
N VAL A 19 -12.34 3.82 4.80
CA VAL A 19 -12.35 3.91 6.27
C VAL A 19 -13.08 2.72 6.90
N HIS A 20 -14.27 2.37 6.37
CA HIS A 20 -15.02 1.23 6.86
C HIS A 20 -14.33 -0.11 6.53
N CYS A 21 -13.83 -0.26 5.30
CA CYS A 21 -13.13 -1.46 4.83
C CYS A 21 -11.89 -1.75 5.70
N GLU A 22 -11.05 -0.75 5.93
CA GLU A 22 -9.85 -0.82 6.76
C GLU A 22 -10.19 -1.17 8.21
N GLY A 23 -11.27 -0.61 8.77
CA GLY A 23 -11.76 -0.97 10.10
C GLY A 23 -12.20 -2.43 10.21
N VAL A 24 -12.83 -2.99 9.17
CA VAL A 24 -13.17 -4.42 9.09
C VAL A 24 -11.89 -5.26 9.02
N PHE A 25 -10.95 -4.92 8.14
CA PHE A 25 -9.72 -5.70 7.97
C PHE A 25 -8.77 -5.59 9.17
N SER A 26 -8.77 -4.48 9.89
CA SER A 26 -8.09 -4.36 11.18
C SER A 26 -8.54 -5.43 12.17
N GLN A 27 -9.85 -5.72 12.23
CA GLN A 27 -10.40 -6.79 13.06
C GLN A 27 -10.09 -8.19 12.50
N VAL A 28 -10.12 -8.35 11.17
CA VAL A 28 -9.72 -9.62 10.52
C VAL A 28 -8.30 -9.99 10.92
N PHE A 29 -7.34 -9.07 10.82
CA PHE A 29 -5.94 -9.33 11.14
C PHE A 29 -5.66 -9.57 12.64
N GLN A 30 -6.59 -9.16 13.51
CA GLN A 30 -6.53 -9.45 14.96
C GLN A 30 -7.24 -10.75 15.34
N THR A 31 -7.84 -11.46 14.38
CA THR A 31 -8.56 -12.71 14.67
C THR A 31 -7.61 -13.78 15.16
N LYS A 32 -7.93 -14.39 16.30
CA LYS A 32 -7.18 -15.52 16.86
C LYS A 32 -7.14 -16.69 15.87
N ASP A 33 -5.98 -17.33 15.76
CA ASP A 33 -5.75 -18.49 14.89
C ASP A 33 -6.01 -18.20 13.40
N LEU A 34 -5.84 -16.95 12.96
CA LEU A 34 -5.80 -16.60 11.55
C LEU A 34 -4.55 -17.23 10.90
N PRO A 35 -4.65 -17.85 9.71
CA PRO A 35 -3.47 -18.24 8.95
C PRO A 35 -2.54 -17.04 8.73
N PRO A 36 -1.21 -17.25 8.54
CA PRO A 36 -0.31 -16.15 8.24
C PRO A 36 -0.77 -15.39 7.00
N VAL A 37 -0.82 -14.06 7.10
CA VAL A 37 -1.24 -13.16 6.04
C VAL A 37 -0.11 -12.20 5.69
N ASN A 38 -0.15 -11.68 4.46
CA ASN A 38 0.67 -10.57 4.01
C ASN A 38 -0.27 -9.44 3.57
N PRO A 39 -0.70 -8.57 4.49
CA PRO A 39 -1.59 -7.47 4.15
C PRO A 39 -0.86 -6.43 3.29
N SER A 40 -1.56 -5.89 2.28
CA SER A 40 -1.03 -4.84 1.41
C SER A 40 -2.09 -3.78 1.12
N LEU A 41 -1.63 -2.57 0.83
CA LEU A 41 -2.45 -1.46 0.36
C LEU A 41 -1.97 -1.06 -1.03
N SER A 42 -2.92 -0.80 -1.93
CA SER A 42 -2.67 -0.22 -3.23
C SER A 42 -3.64 0.92 -3.47
N TYR A 43 -3.16 2.02 -4.04
CA TYR A 43 -3.93 3.26 -4.11
C TYR A 43 -4.46 3.52 -5.52
N ILE A 44 -5.73 3.90 -5.60
CA ILE A 44 -6.35 4.32 -6.85
C ILE A 44 -5.91 5.74 -7.20
N GLY A 45 -5.45 5.91 -8.44
CA GLY A 45 -5.08 7.19 -9.02
C GLY A 45 -4.88 7.08 -10.53
N THR A 46 -4.59 8.20 -11.16
CA THR A 46 -4.27 8.27 -12.60
C THR A 46 -2.82 8.70 -12.75
N ILE A 47 -2.08 8.02 -13.64
CA ILE A 47 -0.70 8.38 -13.99
C ILE A 47 -0.68 9.01 -15.38
N GLU A 48 -0.04 10.17 -15.48
CA GLU A 48 0.28 10.82 -16.74
C GLU A 48 1.81 10.93 -16.90
N ARG A 49 2.32 10.57 -18.08
CA ARG A 49 3.75 10.69 -18.41
C ARG A 49 3.92 11.61 -19.62
N THR A 50 4.50 12.79 -19.39
CA THR A 50 4.75 13.78 -20.42
C THR A 50 6.23 13.77 -20.78
N THR A 51 6.54 13.43 -22.03
CA THR A 51 7.92 13.40 -22.53
C THR A 51 8.22 14.68 -23.29
N THR A 52 9.10 15.51 -22.73
CA THR A 52 9.57 16.73 -23.40
C THR A 52 10.94 16.46 -24.00
N THR A 53 11.07 16.69 -25.30
CA THR A 53 12.37 16.63 -25.97
C THR A 53 12.90 18.06 -26.14
N GLY A 54 13.98 18.38 -25.44
CA GLY A 54 14.74 19.60 -25.66
C GLY A 54 15.96 19.33 -26.55
N SER A 55 16.36 20.31 -27.34
CA SER A 55 17.65 20.31 -28.03
C SER A 55 18.49 21.46 -27.49
N THR A 56 19.58 21.13 -26.82
CA THR A 56 20.61 22.09 -26.42
C THR A 56 21.76 22.01 -27.40
N SER A 57 22.07 23.14 -28.04
CA SER A 57 23.26 23.30 -28.86
C SER A 57 24.42 23.76 -27.99
N VAL A 58 25.48 22.95 -27.91
CA VAL A 58 26.75 23.33 -27.28
C VAL A 58 27.73 23.71 -28.39
N ILE A 59 28.24 24.94 -28.32
CA ILE A 59 29.29 25.43 -29.23
C ILE A 59 30.63 25.06 -28.61
N SER A 60 31.42 24.23 -29.30
CA SER A 60 32.77 23.90 -28.86
C SER A 60 33.73 25.04 -29.20
N SER A 61 34.45 25.57 -28.21
CA SER A 61 35.33 26.74 -28.35
C SER A 61 36.59 26.49 -29.20
N SER A 62 36.89 25.23 -29.52
CA SER A 62 38.15 24.83 -30.16
C SER A 62 38.03 24.50 -31.65
N ILE A 63 36.81 24.24 -32.14
CA ILE A 63 36.52 23.92 -33.54
C ILE A 63 35.08 24.36 -33.75
N GLY A 64 34.75 25.13 -34.79
CA GLY A 64 33.40 25.68 -35.05
C GLY A 64 32.27 24.65 -35.28
N ALA A 65 32.38 23.45 -34.75
CA ALA A 65 31.37 22.41 -34.73
C ALA A 65 30.30 22.73 -33.66
N VAL A 66 29.06 22.89 -34.12
CA VAL A 66 27.87 22.93 -33.26
C VAL A 66 27.47 21.48 -32.97
N SER A 67 27.55 21.06 -31.70
CA SER A 67 27.03 19.76 -31.27
C SER A 67 25.62 19.93 -30.71
N PHE A 68 24.65 19.24 -31.29
CA PHE A 68 23.27 19.23 -30.82
C PHE A 68 23.07 18.01 -29.91
N THR A 69 22.92 18.25 -28.61
CA THR A 69 22.49 17.22 -27.66
C THR A 69 20.97 17.25 -27.56
N LYS A 70 20.32 16.16 -27.93
CA LYS A 70 18.87 15.97 -27.76
C LYS A 70 18.63 15.35 -26.38
N THR A 71 18.12 16.14 -25.44
CA THR A 71 17.80 15.68 -24.08
C THR A 71 16.32 15.39 -24.00
N THR A 72 15.97 14.16 -23.62
CA THR A 72 14.58 13.72 -23.47
C THR A 72 14.29 13.60 -21.98
N THR A 73 13.34 14.39 -21.47
CA THR A 73 12.94 14.38 -20.07
C THR A 73 11.50 13.89 -19.97
N THR A 74 11.28 12.79 -19.25
CA THR A 74 9.94 12.28 -18.95
C THR A 74 9.51 12.78 -17.58
N LYS A 75 8.42 13.53 -17.52
CA LYS A 75 7.77 13.95 -16.27
C LYS A 75 6.59 13.04 -15.99
N THR A 76 6.62 12.35 -14.85
CA THR A 76 5.49 11.57 -14.35
C THR A 76 4.66 12.42 -13.39
N THR A 77 3.33 12.30 -13.42
CA THR A 77 2.42 12.96 -12.48
C THR A 77 1.34 11.98 -12.05
N VAL A 78 0.96 12.02 -10.77
CA VAL A 78 -0.12 11.22 -10.19
C VAL A 78 -1.27 12.14 -9.80
N THR A 79 -2.48 11.79 -10.21
CA THR A 79 -3.71 12.48 -9.82
C THR A 79 -4.60 11.54 -9.02
N CYS A 80 -5.06 11.96 -7.85
CA CYS A 80 -5.97 11.21 -6.98
C CYS A 80 -7.38 11.80 -7.01
N LYS A 81 -8.40 10.99 -6.76
CA LYS A 81 -9.81 11.36 -6.97
C LYS A 81 -10.29 12.43 -6.00
N HIS A 82 -9.78 12.45 -4.77
CA HIS A 82 -10.13 13.45 -3.76
C HIS A 82 -9.05 14.55 -3.61
N GLY A 83 -8.31 14.80 -4.68
CA GLY A 83 -7.37 15.90 -4.79
C GLY A 83 -5.97 15.62 -4.22
N PRO A 84 -5.09 16.64 -4.18
CA PRO A 84 -3.67 16.46 -3.87
C PRO A 84 -3.41 15.95 -2.45
N MET A 85 -4.28 16.31 -1.50
CA MET A 85 -4.15 15.87 -0.12
C MET A 85 -4.45 14.37 0.06
N GLU A 86 -5.26 13.78 -0.83
CA GLU A 86 -5.40 12.32 -0.90
C GLU A 86 -4.11 11.68 -1.39
N CYS A 87 -3.48 12.21 -2.44
CA CYS A 87 -2.19 11.70 -2.90
C CYS A 87 -1.13 11.78 -1.78
N ALA A 88 -1.07 12.90 -1.06
CA ALA A 88 -0.17 13.06 0.08
C ALA A 88 -0.47 12.02 1.19
N GLY A 89 -1.75 11.78 1.50
CA GLY A 89 -2.16 10.77 2.47
C GLY A 89 -1.81 9.34 2.04
N ASN A 90 -2.03 9.01 0.77
CA ASN A 90 -1.64 7.73 0.18
C ASN A 90 -0.13 7.51 0.31
N THR A 91 0.67 8.51 -0.06
CA THR A 91 2.13 8.48 0.07
C THR A 91 2.58 8.28 1.52
N GLN A 92 2.00 9.02 2.47
CA GLN A 92 2.32 8.89 3.90
C GLN A 92 2.08 7.47 4.42
N GLN A 93 0.96 6.86 4.03
CA GLN A 93 0.62 5.49 4.41
C GLN A 93 1.56 4.44 3.79
N LEU A 94 1.96 4.62 2.53
CA LEU A 94 2.98 3.77 1.87
C LEU A 94 4.34 3.89 2.55
N CYS A 95 4.79 5.11 2.83
CA CYS A 95 6.06 5.37 3.51
C CYS A 95 6.05 4.80 4.94
N PHE A 96 4.95 4.97 5.69
CA PHE A 96 4.85 4.40 7.02
C PHE A 96 4.95 2.87 6.99
N LYS A 97 4.23 2.20 6.09
CA LYS A 97 4.33 0.75 5.88
C LYS A 97 5.75 0.32 5.51
N LYS A 98 6.47 1.09 4.69
CA LYS A 98 7.85 0.77 4.29
C LYS A 98 8.81 0.72 5.48
N TYR A 99 8.75 1.70 6.37
CA TYR A 99 9.66 1.80 7.52
C TYR A 99 9.15 1.04 8.76
N PHE A 100 7.86 0.74 8.83
CA PHE A 100 7.22 -0.11 9.84
C PHE A 100 6.46 -1.26 9.17
N PRO A 101 7.14 -2.27 8.59
CA PRO A 101 6.50 -3.32 7.78
C PRO A 101 5.64 -4.30 8.56
N ASP A 102 5.75 -4.31 9.89
CA ASP A 102 4.86 -5.08 10.75
C ASP A 102 3.43 -4.54 10.66
N HIS A 103 2.51 -5.35 10.13
CA HIS A 103 1.11 -4.97 9.96
C HIS A 103 0.38 -4.71 11.28
N THR A 104 0.89 -5.23 12.40
CA THR A 104 0.39 -4.88 13.73
C THR A 104 0.72 -3.44 14.14
N ILE A 105 1.54 -2.72 13.34
CA ILE A 105 1.89 -1.31 13.52
C ILE A 105 1.29 -0.46 12.40
N TRP A 106 1.54 -0.79 11.12
CA TRP A 106 1.09 0.08 10.03
C TRP A 106 -0.42 0.02 9.75
N VAL A 107 -1.10 -1.10 10.01
CA VAL A 107 -2.57 -1.15 9.88
C VAL A 107 -3.24 -0.20 10.89
N PRO A 108 -2.87 -0.20 12.19
CA PRO A 108 -3.34 0.82 13.13
C PRO A 108 -3.02 2.26 12.71
N PHE A 109 -1.87 2.53 12.09
CA PHE A 109 -1.54 3.85 11.55
C PHE A 109 -2.57 4.28 10.50
N VAL A 110 -2.82 3.44 9.49
CA VAL A 110 -3.78 3.74 8.41
C VAL A 110 -5.18 3.96 8.97
N VAL A 111 -5.67 3.03 9.80
CA VAL A 111 -7.00 3.12 10.41
C VAL A 111 -7.14 4.37 11.28
N THR A 112 -6.13 4.69 12.11
CA THR A 112 -6.19 5.85 13.00
C THR A 112 -6.15 7.15 12.20
N MET A 113 -5.27 7.23 11.19
CA MET A 113 -5.16 8.40 10.31
C MET A 113 -6.47 8.65 9.56
N ASN A 114 -7.12 7.59 9.09
CA ASN A 114 -8.35 7.69 8.30
C ASN A 114 -9.61 7.90 9.17
N THR A 115 -9.58 7.62 10.47
CA THR A 115 -10.74 7.75 11.37
C THR A 115 -10.69 8.96 12.30
N GLN A 116 -9.51 9.34 12.81
CA GLN A 116 -9.43 10.30 13.92
C GLN A 116 -9.67 11.74 13.45
N ASN A 117 -9.17 12.14 12.28
CA ASN A 117 -9.48 13.43 11.67
C ASN A 117 -9.32 13.36 10.14
N PHE A 118 -10.38 12.92 9.48
CA PHE A 118 -10.42 12.70 8.03
C PHE A 118 -10.01 13.92 7.19
N GLN A 119 -10.27 15.14 7.69
CA GLN A 119 -9.96 16.37 6.96
C GLN A 119 -8.46 16.69 6.93
N ARG A 120 -7.70 16.18 7.91
CA ARG A 120 -6.25 16.41 8.04
C ARG A 120 -5.40 15.39 7.30
N ILE A 121 -6.00 14.38 6.66
CA ILE A 121 -5.27 13.34 5.91
C ILE A 121 -4.36 13.98 4.86
N GLY A 122 -3.08 13.63 4.83
CA GLY A 122 -2.10 14.23 3.93
C GLY A 122 -1.36 15.44 4.53
N GLU A 123 -1.80 16.01 5.64
CA GLU A 123 -1.00 17.02 6.37
C GLU A 123 0.22 16.33 7.00
N PRO A 124 1.47 16.81 6.76
CA PRO A 124 2.66 16.18 7.31
C PRO A 124 2.66 16.09 8.85
N GLN A 125 2.23 17.17 9.53
CA GLN A 125 2.17 17.19 10.99
C GLN A 125 1.16 16.16 11.52
N TYR A 126 0.02 16.01 10.86
CA TYR A 126 -0.99 15.03 11.28
C TYR A 126 -0.50 13.59 11.11
N ALA A 127 0.15 13.28 9.99
CA ALA A 127 0.77 11.96 9.78
C ALA A 127 1.81 11.67 10.87
N ARG A 128 2.66 12.66 11.20
CA ARG A 128 3.65 12.52 12.28
C ARG A 128 3.00 12.28 13.64
N GLU A 129 2.00 13.06 14.01
CA GLU A 129 1.24 12.93 15.26
C GLU A 129 0.66 11.50 15.41
N ILE A 130 0.04 10.97 14.35
CA ILE A 130 -0.54 9.61 14.35
C ILE A 130 0.56 8.54 14.39
N GLY A 131 1.64 8.72 13.64
CA GLY A 131 2.80 7.82 13.65
C GLY A 131 3.40 7.66 15.04
N GLU A 132 3.66 8.77 15.72
CA GLU A 132 4.17 8.78 17.09
C GLU A 132 3.22 8.08 18.07
N LYS A 133 1.92 8.37 17.96
CA LYS A 133 0.90 7.73 18.80
C LYS A 133 0.89 6.21 18.64
N VAL A 134 0.84 5.72 17.40
CA VAL A 134 0.77 4.28 17.10
C VAL A 134 2.05 3.56 17.50
N VAL A 135 3.22 4.11 17.15
CA VAL A 135 4.52 3.55 17.53
C VAL A 135 4.62 3.50 19.06
N LYS A 136 4.30 4.59 19.76
CA LYS A 136 4.31 4.61 21.22
C LYS A 136 3.39 3.53 21.79
N SER A 137 2.13 3.46 21.36
CA SER A 137 1.18 2.46 21.86
C SER A 137 1.65 1.01 21.64
N HIS A 138 2.27 0.73 20.49
CA HIS A 138 2.75 -0.61 20.16
C HIS A 138 3.97 -1.03 21.02
N TYR A 139 4.90 -0.12 21.28
CA TYR A 139 6.12 -0.43 22.04
C TYR A 139 6.02 -0.10 23.55
N SER A 140 4.92 0.50 24.03
CA SER A 140 4.76 0.91 25.44
C SER A 140 4.81 -0.24 26.46
N SER A 141 4.58 -1.49 26.04
CA SER A 141 4.71 -2.67 26.91
C SER A 141 6.14 -3.22 26.98
N SER A 142 7.06 -2.67 26.18
CA SER A 142 8.47 -3.03 26.21
C SER A 142 9.21 -2.12 27.18
N ASN A 143 9.81 -2.69 28.23
CA ASN A 143 10.79 -2.00 29.10
C ASN A 143 12.05 -1.53 28.34
N THR A 144 12.09 -1.68 27.01
CA THR A 144 13.15 -1.26 26.10
C THR A 144 12.59 -0.35 25.01
N TYR A 145 11.83 0.69 25.40
CA TYR A 145 11.52 1.78 24.49
C TYR A 145 12.83 2.52 24.17
N ASP A 146 13.56 2.02 23.17
CA ASP A 146 14.66 2.73 22.54
C ASP A 146 14.06 3.91 21.78
N ASN A 147 13.99 5.05 22.48
CA ASN A 147 13.46 6.30 21.96
C ASN A 147 14.19 6.73 20.68
N GLU A 148 15.48 6.42 20.54
CA GLU A 148 16.32 6.94 19.47
C GLU A 148 16.05 6.19 18.16
N GLY A 149 16.15 4.85 18.16
CA GLY A 149 15.95 4.06 16.95
C GLY A 149 14.56 4.18 16.33
N LYS A 150 13.50 4.39 17.14
CA LYS A 150 12.13 4.58 16.63
C LYS A 150 11.87 6.00 16.15
N LYS A 151 12.46 7.01 16.79
CA LYS A 151 12.41 8.39 16.29
C LYS A 151 13.06 8.50 14.92
N ASP A 152 14.22 7.87 14.74
CA ASP A 152 14.93 7.86 13.46
C ASP A 152 14.11 7.23 12.34
N LEU A 153 13.33 6.18 12.63
CA LEU A 153 12.42 5.58 11.66
C LEU A 153 11.26 6.51 11.29
N LEU A 154 10.67 7.23 12.25
CA LEU A 154 9.63 8.21 11.95
C LEU A 154 10.19 9.38 11.11
N ASP A 155 11.40 9.83 11.39
CA ASP A 155 12.06 10.88 10.59
C ASP A 155 12.30 10.40 9.14
N LYS A 156 12.61 9.11 8.94
CA LYS A 156 12.68 8.49 7.61
C LYS A 156 11.31 8.41 6.93
N VAL A 157 10.23 8.17 7.67
CA VAL A 157 8.86 8.24 7.12
C VAL A 157 8.57 9.65 6.61
N ASP A 158 8.94 10.69 7.36
CA ASP A 158 8.71 12.09 6.95
C ASP A 158 9.53 12.45 5.69
N GLN A 159 10.79 12.01 5.63
CA GLN A 159 11.66 12.19 4.46
C GLN A 159 11.13 11.46 3.22
N CYS A 160 10.69 10.21 3.39
CA CYS A 160 10.06 9.45 2.32
C CYS A 160 8.79 10.15 1.83
N SER A 161 7.93 10.59 2.76
CA SER A 161 6.62 11.16 2.45
C SER A 161 6.70 12.46 1.67
N SER A 162 7.78 13.21 1.84
CA SER A 162 8.04 14.49 1.16
C SER A 162 9.00 14.39 -0.02
N GLY A 163 9.60 13.22 -0.25
CA GLY A 163 10.68 13.01 -1.19
C GLY A 163 10.32 12.14 -2.40
N GLN A 164 11.32 11.92 -3.25
CA GLN A 164 11.19 11.09 -4.45
C GLN A 164 10.82 9.64 -4.12
N GLU A 165 11.33 9.10 -3.01
CA GLU A 165 11.01 7.74 -2.57
C GLU A 165 9.50 7.54 -2.38
N GLY A 166 8.82 8.45 -1.68
CA GLY A 166 7.39 8.37 -1.49
C GLY A 166 6.61 8.55 -2.80
N PHE A 167 7.10 9.43 -3.69
CA PHE A 167 6.51 9.58 -5.01
C PHE A 167 6.61 8.30 -5.84
N ASP A 168 7.77 7.64 -5.84
CA ASP A 168 7.99 6.39 -6.57
C ASP A 168 7.11 5.26 -6.02
N LEU A 169 6.97 5.17 -4.68
CA LEU A 169 6.03 4.24 -4.05
C LEU A 169 4.59 4.51 -4.47
N LEU A 170 4.17 5.77 -4.55
CA LEU A 170 2.83 6.13 -5.00
C LEU A 170 2.61 5.74 -6.46
N VAL A 171 3.59 5.96 -7.34
CA VAL A 171 3.53 5.53 -8.75
C VAL A 171 3.38 4.02 -8.84
N GLU A 172 4.25 3.25 -8.17
CA GLU A 172 4.18 1.79 -8.15
C GLU A 172 2.81 1.28 -7.64
N SER A 173 2.29 1.91 -6.58
CA SER A 173 1.00 1.58 -6.00
C SER A 173 -0.17 1.81 -6.96
N VAL A 174 -0.13 2.91 -7.72
CA VAL A 174 -1.16 3.23 -8.72
C VAL A 174 -1.03 2.33 -9.95
N GLU A 175 0.19 2.00 -10.38
CA GLU A 175 0.42 1.02 -11.45
C GLU A 175 -0.11 -0.37 -11.06
N HIS A 176 0.14 -0.80 -9.83
CA HIS A 176 -0.37 -2.07 -9.30
C HIS A 176 -1.91 -2.10 -9.29
N THR A 177 -2.55 -0.99 -8.90
CA THR A 177 -4.00 -0.84 -8.94
C THR A 177 -4.55 -0.90 -10.35
N ASN A 178 -3.90 -0.23 -11.30
CA ASN A 178 -4.28 -0.24 -12.71
C ASN A 178 -4.11 -1.63 -13.35
N HIS A 179 -3.04 -2.35 -12.99
CA HIS A 179 -2.80 -3.72 -13.45
C HIS A 179 -3.92 -4.68 -13.05
N HIS A 180 -4.50 -4.49 -11.86
CA HIS A 180 -5.64 -5.26 -11.36
C HIS A 180 -7.00 -4.82 -11.93
N GLY A 181 -7.03 -3.76 -12.75
CA GLY A 181 -8.26 -3.21 -13.32
C GLY A 181 -9.21 -2.66 -12.25
N VAL A 182 -8.69 -2.23 -11.11
CA VAL A 182 -9.51 -1.74 -9.98
C VAL A 182 -9.74 -0.24 -10.08
N SER A 183 -11.01 0.18 -10.07
CA SER A 183 -11.41 1.59 -10.12
C SER A 183 -12.19 2.07 -8.89
N THR A 184 -12.53 1.16 -7.97
CA THR A 184 -13.46 1.41 -6.85
C THR A 184 -12.78 1.16 -5.51
N SER A 185 -12.82 2.16 -4.63
CA SER A 185 -12.37 2.04 -3.24
C SER A 185 -13.59 1.82 -2.35
N CYS A 186 -13.65 0.79 -1.51
CA CYS A 186 -12.64 -0.24 -1.26
C CYS A 186 -12.85 -1.46 -2.17
N THR A 187 -11.80 -1.99 -2.79
CA THR A 187 -11.84 -3.34 -3.41
C THR A 187 -10.88 -4.26 -2.70
N VAL A 188 -11.37 -5.44 -2.31
CA VAL A 188 -10.64 -6.43 -1.53
C VAL A 188 -10.23 -7.57 -2.44
N PHE A 189 -8.95 -7.94 -2.39
CA PHE A 189 -8.42 -9.16 -2.97
C PHE A 189 -7.88 -10.08 -1.87
N ILE A 190 -8.11 -11.38 -2.02
CA ILE A 190 -7.53 -12.43 -1.17
C ILE A 190 -6.95 -13.49 -2.10
N ASP A 191 -5.64 -13.70 -2.03
CA ASP A 191 -4.91 -14.66 -2.88
C ASP A 191 -5.18 -14.40 -4.38
N ASP A 192 -4.89 -13.17 -4.81
CA ASP A 192 -5.09 -12.64 -6.18
C ASP A 192 -6.52 -12.74 -6.75
N ARG A 193 -7.51 -13.02 -5.89
CA ARG A 193 -8.92 -13.09 -6.29
C ARG A 193 -9.71 -11.95 -5.69
N LYS A 194 -10.40 -11.17 -6.54
CA LYS A 194 -11.35 -10.15 -6.11
C LYS A 194 -12.42 -10.80 -5.25
N ARG A 195 -12.48 -10.39 -3.98
CA ARG A 195 -13.33 -11.01 -2.97
C ARG A 195 -14.59 -10.22 -2.65
N CYS A 196 -14.50 -8.89 -2.62
CA CYS A 196 -15.59 -8.03 -2.18
C CYS A 196 -15.28 -6.58 -2.56
N VAL A 197 -16.30 -5.79 -2.87
CA VAL A 197 -16.19 -4.35 -3.15
C VAL A 197 -17.09 -3.61 -2.17
N ARG A 198 -16.62 -2.49 -1.62
CA ARG A 198 -17.45 -1.55 -0.86
C ARG A 198 -17.58 -0.27 -1.63
N ASP A 199 -18.80 0.13 -1.93
CA ASP A 199 -19.09 1.30 -2.74
C ASP A 199 -20.44 1.92 -2.37
N GLY A 200 -20.42 3.21 -2.03
CA GLY A 200 -21.60 3.97 -1.64
C GLY A 200 -22.16 3.50 -0.28
N GLY A 201 -21.28 3.13 0.66
CA GLY A 201 -21.66 2.70 2.00
C GLY A 201 -22.19 1.27 2.09
N VAL A 202 -22.15 0.49 1.01
CA VAL A 202 -22.64 -0.90 0.97
C VAL A 202 -21.60 -1.86 0.40
N TRP A 203 -21.59 -3.09 0.92
CA TRP A 203 -20.79 -4.18 0.36
C TRP A 203 -21.51 -4.79 -0.85
N ARG A 204 -20.77 -5.02 -1.93
CA ARG A 204 -21.23 -5.50 -3.24
C ARG A 204 -20.25 -6.53 -3.78
N GLU A 205 -20.74 -7.45 -4.61
CA GLU A 205 -19.89 -8.48 -5.23
C GLU A 205 -19.17 -9.36 -4.18
N CYS A 206 -19.87 -9.72 -3.10
CA CYS A 206 -19.34 -10.50 -1.98
C CYS A 206 -20.08 -11.84 -1.86
N PRO A 207 -19.87 -12.80 -2.78
CA PRO A 207 -20.65 -14.04 -2.86
C PRO A 207 -20.57 -14.90 -1.59
N GLU A 208 -19.48 -14.76 -0.83
CA GLU A 208 -19.25 -15.46 0.43
C GLU A 208 -19.57 -14.59 1.67
N GLY A 209 -20.30 -13.49 1.51
CA GLY A 209 -20.59 -12.54 2.59
C GLY A 209 -19.50 -11.49 2.81
N SER A 210 -19.74 -10.55 3.72
CA SER A 210 -18.89 -9.36 3.93
C SER A 210 -18.68 -9.02 5.42
N SER A 211 -18.98 -9.95 6.33
CA SER A 211 -18.65 -9.79 7.75
C SER A 211 -17.17 -10.11 8.00
N VAL A 212 -16.63 -9.72 9.17
CA VAL A 212 -15.29 -10.13 9.60
C VAL A 212 -15.14 -11.66 9.53
N ALA A 213 -16.15 -12.41 9.99
CA ALA A 213 -16.14 -13.88 9.96
C ALA A 213 -16.08 -14.44 8.53
N ASP A 214 -16.74 -13.79 7.57
CA ASP A 214 -16.71 -14.20 6.16
C ASP A 214 -15.34 -14.02 5.53
N PHE A 215 -14.67 -12.90 5.79
CA PHE A 215 -13.31 -12.67 5.29
C PHE A 215 -12.30 -13.62 5.93
N VAL A 216 -12.41 -13.87 7.25
CA VAL A 216 -11.59 -14.86 7.95
C VAL A 216 -11.76 -16.26 7.33
N ARG A 217 -13.01 -16.63 6.98
CA ARG A 217 -13.31 -17.89 6.30
C ARG A 217 -12.62 -17.96 4.93
N SER A 218 -12.71 -16.92 4.10
CA SER A 218 -12.03 -16.90 2.79
C SER A 218 -10.50 -17.01 2.91
N ILE A 219 -9.88 -16.39 3.92
CA ILE A 219 -8.43 -16.52 4.20
C ILE A 219 -8.08 -17.97 4.58
N ARG A 220 -8.89 -18.60 5.44
CA ARG A 220 -8.70 -20.02 5.82
C ARG A 220 -8.84 -20.96 4.64
N GLU A 221 -9.79 -20.70 3.76
CA GLU A 221 -9.98 -21.48 2.53
C GLU A 221 -8.78 -21.33 1.59
N ALA A 222 -8.30 -20.11 1.35
CA ALA A 222 -7.07 -19.84 0.58
C ALA A 222 -5.85 -20.56 1.17
N ALA A 223 -5.68 -20.50 2.49
CA ALA A 223 -4.62 -21.23 3.20
C ALA A 223 -4.70 -22.75 3.02
N SER A 224 -5.91 -23.31 2.97
CA SER A 224 -6.09 -24.74 2.74
C SER A 224 -5.70 -25.14 1.31
N HIS A 225 -6.08 -24.35 0.31
CA HIS A 225 -5.72 -24.58 -1.09
C HIS A 225 -4.22 -24.47 -1.33
N LEU A 226 -3.57 -23.46 -0.74
CA LEU A 226 -2.11 -23.31 -0.83
C LEU A 226 -1.40 -24.56 -0.28
N ARG A 227 -1.83 -25.09 0.87
CA ARG A 227 -1.27 -26.32 1.45
C ARG A 227 -1.48 -27.55 0.54
N LEU A 228 -2.66 -27.69 -0.07
CA LEU A 228 -2.94 -28.79 -1.01
C LEU A 228 -2.08 -28.69 -2.28
N SER A 229 -1.88 -27.48 -2.82
CA SER A 229 -1.02 -27.27 -3.99
C SER A 229 0.44 -27.65 -3.72
N LEU A 230 0.96 -27.32 -2.53
CA LEU A 230 2.33 -27.64 -2.12
C LEU A 230 2.55 -29.12 -1.84
N THR A 231 1.54 -29.82 -1.32
CA THR A 231 1.62 -31.28 -1.09
C THR A 231 1.53 -32.04 -2.41
N SER A 232 0.66 -31.62 -3.32
CA SER A 232 0.53 -32.20 -4.67
C SER A 232 1.80 -32.01 -5.51
N SER A 233 2.39 -30.81 -5.52
CA SER A 233 3.63 -30.52 -6.25
C SER A 233 4.86 -31.25 -5.66
N ARG A 234 4.89 -31.49 -4.34
CA ARG A 234 5.90 -32.38 -3.74
C ARG A 234 5.70 -33.84 -4.19
N LEU A 235 4.48 -34.36 -4.18
CA LEU A 235 4.18 -35.72 -4.65
C LEU A 235 4.52 -35.92 -6.15
N PHE A 236 4.32 -34.90 -6.99
CA PHE A 236 4.72 -34.93 -8.40
C PHE A 236 6.24 -34.97 -8.57
N ARG A 237 6.99 -34.25 -7.73
CA ARG A 237 8.47 -34.24 -7.78
C ARG A 237 9.10 -35.60 -7.42
N TRP A 238 8.40 -36.44 -6.65
CA TRP A 238 8.84 -37.82 -6.37
C TRP A 238 8.49 -38.83 -7.49
N ARG A 239 7.54 -38.51 -8.38
CA ARG A 239 7.18 -39.38 -9.52
C ARG A 239 8.03 -39.16 -10.78
N VAL A 240 8.81 -38.09 -10.84
CA VAL A 240 9.71 -37.77 -11.98
C VAL A 240 11.16 -38.21 -11.70
N ILE A 241 11.43 -38.80 -10.53
CA ILE A 241 12.75 -39.34 -10.14
C ILE A 241 12.66 -40.84 -9.83
N ALA A 242 11.82 -41.57 -10.57
CA ALA A 242 11.73 -43.03 -10.52
C ALA A 242 11.83 -43.60 -11.94
#